data_AF-A0A023G632-F1
#
_entry.id   AF-A0A023G632-F1
#
_cell.length_a   1.000
_cell.length_b   1.000
_cell.length_c   1.000
_cell.angle_alpha   90.00
_cell.angle_beta   90.00
_cell.angle_gamma   90.00
#
_symmetry.space_group_name_H-M   'P 1'
#
loop_
_entity.id
_entity.type
_entity.pdbx_description
1 polymer ?
#
loop_
_entity_poly.entity_id
_entity_poly.type
_entity_poly.pdbx_seq_one_letter_code
_entity_poly.pdbx_strand_id
1 'polypeptide(L)'
;IFTKVTQNVRMCHSVKVTEKIDDTTYTVSLGAAPSVQQRRSFIIVMNSTVNLLKTGSHQEYNAANYIYWHGLKSEVRKLLHVNADKTCFIMVENRHSSSQQAACQLLMPENTIDGFVPADCNDIYERNCPGESVVLYQEYCKDLPYLSFETALAAANGSPDAVEQGLFSLASAL
;
A
#
# COMPACT_ATOMS: atom_id res chain seq x y z
N ILE A 1 -6.88 -1.35 6.32
CA ILE A 1 -6.06 -2.30 5.54
C ILE A 1 -4.94 -2.79 6.42
N PHE A 2 -4.82 -4.11 6.62
CA PHE A 2 -3.68 -4.68 7.32
C PHE A 2 -2.57 -4.69 6.30
N THR A 3 -1.33 -4.39 6.68
CA THR A 3 -0.20 -4.58 5.77
C THR A 3 0.89 -5.23 6.57
N LYS A 4 1.27 -6.44 6.19
CA LYS A 4 2.52 -7.06 6.62
C LYS A 4 3.55 -6.78 5.55
N VAL A 5 4.64 -6.06 5.87
CA VAL A 5 5.71 -5.72 4.91
C VAL A 5 7.09 -6.08 5.44
N THR A 6 8.02 -6.26 4.51
CA THR A 6 9.46 -6.39 4.77
C THR A 6 10.09 -5.00 4.78
N GLN A 7 10.42 -4.46 5.96
CA GLN A 7 11.00 -3.13 6.23
C GLN A 7 10.12 -1.91 5.87
N ASN A 8 9.59 -1.21 6.88
CA ASN A 8 9.09 0.16 6.71
C ASN A 8 9.06 0.95 8.03
N VAL A 9 9.35 2.26 7.98
CA VAL A 9 9.32 3.17 9.15
C VAL A 9 7.92 3.78 9.33
N ARG A 10 7.00 3.54 8.39
CA ARG A 10 5.65 4.12 8.34
C ARG A 10 4.57 3.11 8.67
N MET A 11 3.52 3.59 9.32
CA MET A 11 2.40 2.78 9.83
C MET A 11 1.10 3.17 9.14
N CYS A 12 0.01 2.48 9.45
CA CYS A 12 -1.35 2.79 9.01
C CYS A 12 -1.50 2.87 7.48
N HIS A 13 -0.86 1.94 6.75
CA HIS A 13 -0.99 1.90 5.30
C HIS A 13 -2.45 1.62 4.89
N SER A 14 -2.94 2.38 3.92
CA SER A 14 -4.29 2.24 3.38
C SER A 14 -4.32 2.49 1.88
N VAL A 15 -5.24 1.83 1.19
CA VAL A 15 -5.61 2.09 -0.20
C VAL A 15 -7.14 2.12 -0.28
N LYS A 16 -7.68 3.12 -0.96
CA LYS A 16 -9.11 3.23 -1.23
C LYS A 16 -9.31 3.53 -2.70
N VAL A 17 -10.11 2.72 -3.39
CA VAL A 17 -10.57 3.07 -4.74
C VAL A 17 -11.52 4.26 -4.60
N THR A 18 -11.19 5.37 -5.25
CA THR A 18 -12.00 6.59 -5.23
C THR A 18 -12.82 6.73 -6.50
N GLU A 19 -12.33 6.21 -7.62
CA GLU A 19 -12.99 6.28 -8.91
C GLU A 19 -12.60 5.09 -9.79
N LYS A 20 -13.57 4.58 -10.56
CA LYS A 20 -13.33 3.68 -11.69
C LYS A 20 -13.39 4.51 -12.96
N ILE A 21 -12.25 4.70 -13.62
CA ILE A 21 -12.16 5.47 -14.88
C ILE A 21 -12.66 4.60 -16.04
N ASP A 22 -12.18 3.36 -16.11
CA ASP A 22 -12.62 2.34 -17.06
C ASP A 22 -12.46 0.93 -16.45
N ASP A 23 -12.59 -0.14 -17.25
CA ASP A 23 -12.49 -1.52 -16.76
C ASP A 23 -11.11 -1.91 -16.18
N THR A 24 -10.08 -1.20 -16.60
CA THR A 24 -8.68 -1.45 -16.25
C THR A 24 -8.00 -0.32 -15.49
N THR A 25 -8.59 0.88 -15.48
CA THR A 25 -8.00 2.09 -14.93
C THR A 25 -8.81 2.60 -13.75
N TYR A 26 -8.15 2.84 -12.63
CA TYR A 26 -8.75 3.31 -11.39
C TYR A 26 -7.98 4.49 -10.80
N THR A 27 -8.69 5.41 -10.16
CA THR A 27 -8.07 6.35 -9.23
C THR A 27 -8.16 5.75 -7.83
N VAL A 28 -7.03 5.72 -7.12
CA VAL A 28 -6.95 5.26 -5.73
C VAL A 28 -6.33 6.33 -4.85
N SER A 29 -6.79 6.40 -3.61
CA SER A 29 -6.16 7.18 -2.55
C SER A 29 -5.29 6.25 -1.71
N LEU A 30 -3.98 6.51 -1.71
CA LEU A 30 -2.99 5.78 -0.91
C LEU A 30 -2.67 6.59 0.34
N GLY A 31 -2.65 5.94 1.50
CA GLY A 31 -2.44 6.58 2.78
C GLY A 31 -1.36 5.90 3.62
N ALA A 32 -0.59 6.69 4.37
CA ALA A 32 0.33 6.20 5.39
C ALA A 32 0.53 7.26 6.50
N ALA A 33 0.80 6.80 7.72
CA ALA A 33 1.18 7.65 8.85
C ALA A 33 2.72 7.81 8.90
N PRO A 34 3.26 9.05 8.98
CA PRO A 34 4.69 9.32 8.91
C PRO A 34 5.47 9.00 10.19
N SER A 35 4.82 8.85 11.36
CA SER A 35 5.49 8.58 12.65
C SER A 35 4.69 7.64 13.55
N VAL A 36 5.45 6.84 14.33
CA VAL A 36 4.97 5.85 15.33
C VAL A 36 4.73 6.49 16.71
N GLN A 37 5.16 7.74 16.93
CA GLN A 37 4.96 8.43 18.22
C GLN A 37 3.51 8.94 18.33
N GLN A 38 2.70 8.23 19.11
CA GLN A 38 1.23 8.31 19.15
C GLN A 38 0.64 9.61 19.75
N ARG A 39 -0.60 9.90 19.31
CA ARG A 39 -1.62 10.91 19.73
C ARG A 39 -1.71 12.24 18.97
N ARG A 40 -0.73 12.63 18.16
CA ARG A 40 -0.84 13.79 17.24
C ARG A 40 -0.48 13.42 15.79
N SER A 41 -0.72 12.17 15.43
CA SER A 41 -0.40 11.65 14.09
C SER A 41 -1.60 11.82 13.16
N PHE A 42 -1.35 11.77 11.86
CA PHE A 42 -2.35 11.85 10.80
C PHE A 42 -1.94 10.90 9.68
N ILE A 43 -2.91 10.47 8.87
CA ILE A 43 -2.66 9.68 7.67
C ILE A 43 -2.52 10.66 6.51
N ILE A 44 -1.34 10.73 5.91
CA ILE A 44 -1.13 11.51 4.69
C ILE A 44 -1.68 10.69 3.53
N VAL A 45 -2.56 11.27 2.73
CA VAL A 45 -3.08 10.64 1.52
C VAL A 45 -2.61 11.31 0.23
N MET A 46 -2.41 10.48 -0.79
CA MET A 46 -2.10 10.90 -2.14
C MET A 46 -2.93 10.10 -3.14
N ASN A 47 -3.44 10.78 -4.16
CA ASN A 47 -4.11 10.10 -5.27
C ASN A 47 -3.08 9.50 -6.24
N SER A 48 -3.37 8.31 -6.73
CA SER A 48 -2.57 7.56 -7.68
C SER A 48 -3.49 6.93 -8.73
N THR A 49 -2.98 6.78 -9.95
CA THR A 49 -3.65 6.01 -10.99
C THR A 49 -3.16 4.57 -10.94
N VAL A 50 -4.09 3.62 -10.98
CA VAL A 50 -3.79 2.19 -11.01
C VAL A 50 -4.30 1.58 -12.30
N ASN A 51 -3.39 0.92 -13.03
CA ASN A 51 -3.72 0.17 -14.24
C ASN A 51 -3.61 -1.33 -13.96
N LEU A 52 -4.67 -2.08 -14.29
CA LEU A 52 -4.64 -3.54 -14.25
C LEU A 52 -3.80 -4.08 -15.40
N LEU A 53 -2.92 -5.03 -15.07
CA LEU A 53 -2.01 -5.67 -16.01
C LEU A 53 -2.18 -7.19 -16.00
N LYS A 54 -1.93 -7.79 -17.17
CA LYS A 54 -1.69 -9.22 -17.32
C LYS A 54 -0.18 -9.44 -17.35
N THR A 55 0.33 -10.39 -16.58
CA THR A 55 1.77 -10.67 -16.50
C THR A 55 2.06 -12.14 -16.79
N GLY A 56 3.20 -12.43 -17.42
CA GLY A 56 3.52 -13.79 -17.86
C GLY A 56 2.56 -14.29 -18.93
N SER A 57 2.05 -15.52 -18.78
CA SER A 57 1.12 -16.16 -19.71
C SER A 57 -0.36 -16.08 -19.29
N HIS A 58 -0.69 -15.29 -18.27
CA HIS A 58 -2.05 -15.19 -17.74
C HIS A 58 -3.01 -14.53 -18.74
N GLN A 59 -4.19 -15.13 -18.91
CA GLN A 59 -5.28 -14.57 -19.73
C GLN A 59 -6.12 -13.55 -18.97
N GLU A 60 -6.09 -13.60 -17.63
CA GLU A 60 -6.78 -12.68 -16.73
C GLU A 60 -5.82 -11.65 -16.12
N TYR A 61 -6.36 -10.51 -15.70
CA TYR A 61 -5.60 -9.49 -14.97
C TYR A 61 -5.16 -10.05 -13.62
N ASN A 62 -3.84 -10.00 -13.38
CA ASN A 62 -3.23 -10.57 -12.18
C ASN A 62 -2.21 -9.63 -11.52
N ALA A 63 -2.14 -8.38 -11.97
CA ALA A 63 -1.26 -7.38 -11.41
C ALA A 63 -1.88 -5.98 -11.51
N ALA A 64 -1.41 -5.08 -10.66
CA ALA A 64 -1.77 -3.68 -10.64
C ALA A 64 -0.50 -2.84 -10.72
N ASN A 65 -0.47 -1.89 -11.65
CA ASN A 65 0.61 -0.91 -11.78
C ASN A 65 0.18 0.41 -11.15
N TYR A 66 0.82 0.76 -10.04
CA TYR A 66 0.58 2.00 -9.31
C TYR A 66 1.47 3.09 -9.89
N ILE A 67 0.84 4.16 -10.37
CA ILE A 67 1.51 5.30 -10.98
C ILE A 67 1.47 6.46 -9.98
N TYR A 68 2.65 6.86 -9.52
CA TYR A 68 2.84 7.91 -8.54
C TYR A 68 3.39 9.18 -9.19
N TRP A 69 3.29 10.31 -8.48
CA TRP A 69 4.00 11.55 -8.81
C TRP A 69 3.80 11.98 -10.27
N HIS A 70 2.54 12.01 -10.73
CA HIS A 70 2.19 12.38 -12.11
C HIS A 70 2.91 11.55 -13.19
N GLY A 71 3.26 10.29 -12.92
CA GLY A 71 3.89 9.40 -13.89
C GLY A 71 5.39 9.17 -13.69
N LEU A 72 6.02 9.85 -12.73
CA LEU A 72 7.48 9.75 -12.53
C LEU A 72 7.94 8.43 -11.90
N LYS A 73 7.06 7.75 -11.15
CA LYS A 73 7.35 6.44 -10.55
C LYS A 73 6.21 5.48 -10.82
N SER A 74 6.57 4.25 -11.16
CA SER A 74 5.63 3.17 -11.45
C SER A 74 6.04 1.94 -10.68
N GLU A 75 5.11 1.33 -9.94
CA GLU A 75 5.36 0.08 -9.23
C GLU A 75 4.31 -0.97 -9.53
N VAL A 76 4.76 -2.14 -9.96
CA VAL A 76 3.89 -3.27 -10.24
C VAL A 76 3.76 -4.15 -9.01
N ARG A 77 2.53 -4.37 -8.58
CA ARG A 77 2.17 -5.34 -7.54
C ARG A 77 1.40 -6.49 -8.17
N LYS A 78 1.94 -7.71 -8.09
CA LYS A 78 1.32 -8.91 -8.67
C LYS A 78 0.45 -9.59 -7.61
N LEU A 79 -0.77 -9.96 -7.95
CA LEU A 79 -1.66 -10.71 -7.06
C LEU A 79 -1.11 -12.14 -6.90
N LEU A 80 -0.73 -12.50 -5.69
CA LEU A 80 -0.31 -13.85 -5.33
C LEU A 80 -1.51 -14.70 -4.93
N HIS A 81 -2.41 -14.14 -4.12
CA HIS A 81 -3.56 -14.87 -3.59
C HIS A 81 -4.69 -13.92 -3.19
N VAL A 82 -5.92 -14.41 -3.33
CA VAL A 82 -7.11 -13.85 -2.70
C VAL A 82 -7.88 -15.03 -2.09
N ASN A 83 -8.29 -14.91 -0.83
CA ASN A 83 -9.07 -15.97 -0.22
C ASN A 83 -10.51 -16.00 -0.76
N ALA A 84 -11.23 -17.10 -0.55
CA ALA A 84 -12.56 -17.31 -1.13
C ALA A 84 -13.56 -16.18 -0.77
N ASP A 85 -13.50 -15.71 0.48
CA ASP A 85 -14.39 -14.67 0.99
C ASP A 85 -13.92 -13.24 0.66
N LYS A 86 -12.78 -13.10 -0.03
CA LYS A 86 -12.16 -11.80 -0.39
C LYS A 86 -11.90 -10.89 0.81
N THR A 87 -11.64 -11.49 1.97
CA THR A 87 -11.30 -10.80 3.23
C THR A 87 -9.79 -10.66 3.40
N CYS A 88 -8.99 -11.27 2.51
CA CYS A 88 -7.55 -11.11 2.48
C CYS A 88 -7.01 -11.23 1.04
N PHE A 89 -6.02 -10.39 0.75
CA PHE A 89 -5.31 -10.32 -0.53
C PHE A 89 -3.81 -10.32 -0.26
N ILE A 90 -3.04 -11.08 -1.03
CA ILE A 90 -1.57 -11.08 -0.93
C ILE A 90 -1.02 -10.61 -2.26
N MET A 91 -0.18 -9.58 -2.21
CA MET A 91 0.49 -9.02 -3.37
C MET A 91 2.00 -9.15 -3.23
N VAL A 92 2.69 -9.38 -4.35
CA VAL A 92 4.15 -9.37 -4.46
C VAL A 92 4.59 -8.05 -5.08
N GLU A 93 5.47 -7.33 -4.39
CA GLU A 93 5.98 -6.03 -4.78
C GLU A 93 7.15 -6.15 -5.77
N ASN A 94 7.04 -5.43 -6.89
CA ASN A 94 8.09 -5.07 -7.85
C ASN A 94 9.11 -6.18 -8.19
N ARG A 95 8.66 -7.43 -8.21
CA ARG A 95 9.50 -8.59 -8.46
C ARG A 95 9.61 -8.87 -9.96
N HIS A 96 10.82 -8.68 -10.49
CA HIS A 96 11.10 -8.85 -11.91
C HIS A 96 11.47 -10.29 -12.28
N SER A 97 12.07 -11.05 -11.35
CA SER A 97 12.50 -12.43 -11.60
C SER A 97 12.11 -13.37 -10.44
N SER A 98 11.91 -14.66 -10.76
CA SER A 98 11.72 -15.71 -9.76
C SER A 98 12.97 -16.02 -8.92
N SER A 99 14.13 -15.52 -9.33
CA SER A 99 15.38 -15.62 -8.54
C SER A 99 15.50 -14.54 -7.47
N GLN A 100 14.76 -13.44 -7.57
CA GLN A 100 14.74 -12.39 -6.56
C GLN A 100 13.87 -12.81 -5.38
N GLN A 101 14.29 -12.44 -4.16
CA GLN A 101 13.46 -12.60 -2.97
C GLN A 101 12.17 -11.79 -3.13
N ALA A 102 11.03 -12.39 -2.77
CA ALA A 102 9.75 -11.72 -2.85
C ALA A 102 9.56 -10.78 -1.65
N ALA A 103 9.30 -9.50 -1.91
CA ALA A 103 8.69 -8.59 -0.96
C ALA A 103 7.18 -8.65 -1.15
N CYS A 104 6.42 -8.66 -0.05
CA CYS A 104 4.98 -8.88 -0.11
C CYS A 104 4.20 -7.89 0.75
N GLN A 105 2.92 -7.76 0.40
CA GLN A 105 1.88 -7.11 1.19
C GLN A 105 0.72 -8.07 1.40
N LEU A 106 0.37 -8.34 2.65
CA LEU A 106 -0.92 -8.94 3.01
C LEU A 106 -1.90 -7.82 3.34
N LEU A 107 -2.99 -7.71 2.58
CA LEU A 107 -4.01 -6.67 2.66
C LEU A 107 -5.34 -7.27 3.14
N MET A 108 -6.04 -6.55 4.03
CA MET A 108 -7.39 -6.91 4.49
C MET A 108 -8.34 -5.71 4.35
N PRO A 109 -9.61 -5.92 3.96
CA PRO A 109 -10.63 -4.87 4.01
C PRO A 109 -10.80 -4.24 5.40
N GLU A 110 -11.25 -2.98 5.43
CA GLU A 110 -11.47 -2.24 6.68
C GLU A 110 -12.50 -2.89 7.60
N ASN A 111 -13.55 -3.51 7.05
CA ASN A 111 -14.60 -4.15 7.84
C ASN A 111 -14.19 -5.50 8.46
N THR A 112 -13.10 -6.11 8.00
CA THR A 112 -12.58 -7.37 8.55
C THR A 112 -11.28 -7.18 9.30
N ILE A 113 -10.84 -5.92 9.42
CA ILE A 113 -9.55 -5.53 9.94
C ILE A 113 -9.40 -6.04 11.37
N ASP A 114 -10.33 -5.75 12.26
CA ASP A 114 -10.20 -6.11 13.68
C ASP A 114 -10.25 -7.62 13.96
N GLY A 115 -10.54 -8.42 12.94
CA GLY A 115 -10.44 -9.87 13.01
C GLY A 115 -9.00 -10.37 12.89
N PHE A 116 -8.86 -11.68 12.94
CA PHE A 116 -7.59 -12.34 12.66
C PHE A 116 -7.37 -12.43 11.15
N VAL A 117 -6.10 -12.42 10.74
CA VAL A 117 -5.72 -12.82 9.38
C VAL A 117 -6.26 -14.24 9.12
N PRO A 118 -7.01 -14.47 8.02
CA PRO A 118 -7.49 -15.81 7.67
C PRO A 118 -6.32 -16.80 7.57
N ALA A 119 -6.50 -18.02 8.10
CA ALA A 119 -5.43 -18.99 8.25
C ALA A 119 -4.79 -19.38 6.89
N ASP A 120 -5.61 -19.54 5.86
CA ASP A 120 -5.16 -19.82 4.49
C ASP A 120 -4.25 -18.71 3.94
N CYS A 121 -4.64 -17.46 4.18
CA CYS A 121 -3.85 -16.30 3.80
C CYS A 121 -2.53 -16.24 4.57
N ASN A 122 -2.55 -16.47 5.88
CA ASN A 122 -1.34 -16.49 6.68
C ASN A 122 -0.37 -17.57 6.20
N ASP A 123 -0.86 -18.78 5.96
CA ASP A 123 -0.04 -19.91 5.47
C ASP A 123 0.58 -19.65 4.10
N ILE A 124 -0.19 -19.04 3.19
CA ILE A 124 0.31 -18.67 1.86
C ILE A 124 1.34 -17.54 1.96
N TYR A 125 1.11 -16.55 2.81
CA TYR A 125 2.06 -15.45 3.03
C TYR A 125 3.39 -15.98 3.55
N GLU A 126 3.40 -16.71 4.67
CA GLU A 126 4.64 -17.22 5.28
C GLU A 126 5.43 -18.13 4.34
N ARG A 127 4.74 -18.92 3.52
CA ARG A 127 5.39 -19.83 2.56
C ARG A 127 6.06 -19.11 1.39
N ASN A 128 5.50 -17.98 0.94
CA ASN A 128 5.91 -17.32 -0.31
C ASN A 128 6.65 -15.99 -0.09
N CYS A 129 6.62 -15.45 1.13
CA CYS A 129 7.12 -14.12 1.47
C CYS A 129 8.18 -14.23 2.58
N PRO A 130 9.36 -14.79 2.28
CA PRO A 130 10.40 -14.99 3.29
C PRO A 130 11.03 -13.66 3.70
N GLY A 131 11.37 -13.53 4.98
CA GLY A 131 12.04 -12.36 5.53
C GLY A 131 11.35 -11.83 6.78
N GLU A 132 11.92 -10.77 7.36
CA GLU A 132 11.28 -10.08 8.47
C GLU A 132 9.99 -9.42 8.02
N SER A 133 9.01 -9.43 8.90
CA SER A 133 7.71 -8.86 8.60
C SER A 133 7.23 -7.97 9.73
N VAL A 134 6.69 -6.80 9.39
CA VAL A 134 6.12 -5.85 10.33
C VAL A 134 4.63 -5.66 10.07
N VAL A 135 3.82 -5.60 11.13
CA VAL A 135 2.39 -5.29 11.05
C VAL A 135 2.21 -3.77 11.07
N LEU A 136 1.80 -3.20 9.94
CA LEU A 136 1.69 -1.75 9.76
C LEU A 136 0.38 -1.15 10.29
N TYR A 137 -0.70 -1.91 10.32
CA TYR A 137 -1.99 -1.42 10.78
C TYR A 137 -2.21 -1.79 12.25
N GLN A 138 -2.61 -0.82 13.04
CA GLN A 138 -2.89 -0.93 14.46
C GLN A 138 -4.25 -0.29 14.73
N GLU A 139 -4.90 -0.64 15.84
CA GLU A 139 -6.26 -0.15 16.16
C GLU A 139 -6.36 1.38 16.10
N TYR A 140 -5.36 2.09 16.63
CA TYR A 140 -5.32 3.56 16.63
C TYR A 140 -5.34 4.19 15.23
N CYS A 141 -5.03 3.45 14.16
CA CYS A 141 -5.05 3.96 12.79
C CYS A 141 -6.45 4.42 12.36
N LYS A 142 -7.51 3.88 12.97
CA LYS A 142 -8.91 4.26 12.68
C LYS A 142 -9.25 5.67 13.13
N ASP A 143 -8.60 6.11 14.20
CA ASP A 143 -8.91 7.39 14.85
C ASP A 143 -8.06 8.53 14.29
N LEU A 144 -7.14 8.24 13.36
CA LEU A 144 -6.27 9.26 12.77
C LEU A 144 -7.01 10.04 11.68
N PRO A 145 -6.91 11.38 11.68
CA PRO A 145 -7.45 12.19 10.60
C PRO A 145 -6.63 11.96 9.32
N TYR A 146 -7.35 11.98 8.19
CA TYR A 146 -6.76 11.93 6.86
C TYR A 146 -6.46 13.35 6.39
N LEU A 147 -5.20 13.61 6.01
CA LEU A 147 -4.77 14.89 5.45
C LEU A 147 -4.30 14.68 4.01
N SER A 148 -4.70 15.59 3.12
CA SER A 148 -4.12 15.62 1.77
C SER A 148 -2.61 15.88 1.88
N PHE A 149 -1.86 15.40 0.90
CA PHE A 149 -0.42 15.66 0.82
C PHE A 149 -0.09 17.14 0.92
N GLU A 150 -0.84 18.02 0.25
CA GLU A 150 -0.66 19.47 0.27
C GLU A 150 -0.91 20.05 1.66
N THR A 151 -1.92 19.54 2.36
CA THR A 151 -2.25 19.98 3.72
C THR A 151 -1.19 19.54 4.72
N ALA A 152 -0.75 18.28 4.63
CA ALA A 152 0.33 17.75 5.46
C ALA A 152 1.65 18.48 5.20
N LEU A 153 1.93 18.82 3.94
CA LEU A 153 3.10 19.60 3.53
C LEU A 153 3.03 21.03 4.06
N ALA A 154 1.89 21.71 3.93
CA ALA A 154 1.67 23.04 4.46
C ALA A 154 1.77 23.07 6.00
N ALA A 155 1.31 22.02 6.67
CA ALA A 155 1.47 21.84 8.11
C ALA A 155 2.92 21.55 8.52
N ALA A 156 3.72 20.92 7.64
CA ALA A 156 5.10 20.56 7.88
C ALA A 156 6.10 21.71 7.62
N ASN A 157 5.85 22.60 6.65
CA ASN A 157 6.81 23.65 6.27
C ASN A 157 6.16 24.94 5.75
N GLY A 158 6.44 26.05 6.43
CA GLY A 158 6.51 27.37 5.80
C GLY A 158 7.80 27.60 5.02
N SER A 159 8.29 26.65 4.20
CA SER A 159 9.46 26.85 3.32
C SER A 159 9.45 25.91 2.08
N PRO A 160 9.70 26.43 0.85
CA PRO A 160 9.60 25.68 -0.42
C PRO A 160 10.62 24.54 -0.65
N ASP A 161 11.80 24.58 -0.03
CA ASP A 161 12.87 23.59 -0.33
C ASP A 161 12.61 22.20 0.28
N ALA A 162 11.76 22.13 1.30
CA ALA A 162 11.36 20.88 1.93
C ALA A 162 10.28 20.12 1.12
N VAL A 163 9.72 20.76 0.09
CA VAL A 163 8.71 20.17 -0.81
C VAL A 163 9.33 19.04 -1.62
N GLU A 164 10.48 19.29 -2.25
CA GLU A 164 11.15 18.29 -3.09
C GLU A 164 11.71 17.12 -2.26
N GLN A 165 12.34 17.42 -1.11
CA GLN A 165 12.89 16.40 -0.22
C GLN A 165 11.81 15.59 0.53
N GLY A 166 10.69 16.22 0.89
CA GLY A 166 9.51 15.56 1.45
C GLY A 166 8.79 14.68 0.42
N LEU A 167 8.69 15.13 -0.83
CA LEU A 167 8.23 14.33 -1.96
C LEU A 167 9.10 13.09 -2.14
N PHE A 168 10.43 13.23 -2.16
CA PHE A 168 11.34 12.09 -2.31
C PHE A 168 11.26 11.12 -1.13
N SER A 169 11.21 11.62 0.12
CA SER A 169 11.06 10.74 1.28
C SER A 169 9.74 9.98 1.22
N LEU A 170 8.61 10.65 0.91
CA LEU A 170 7.30 10.01 0.80
C LEU A 170 7.23 9.01 -0.36
N ALA A 171 7.83 9.36 -1.51
CA ALA A 171 7.95 8.52 -2.70
C ALA A 171 8.77 7.25 -2.48
N SER A 172 9.77 7.29 -1.60
CA SER A 172 10.60 6.13 -1.28
C SER A 172 9.96 5.17 -0.27
N ALA A 173 8.80 5.51 0.30
CA ALA A 173 8.19 4.74 1.38
C ALA A 173 6.65 4.57 1.28
N LEU A 174 6.13 4.66 0.05
CA LEU A 174 4.91 4.00 -0.42
C LEU A 174 5.29 3.02 -1.53
#